data_AF-A0A3B9UFA3-F1
#
_entry.id   AF-A0A3B9UFA3-F1
#
_cell.length_a   1.000
_cell.length_b   1.000
_cell.length_c   1.000
_cell.angle_alpha   90.00
_cell.angle_beta   90.00
_cell.angle_gamma   90.00
#
_symmetry.space_group_name_H-M   'P 1'
#
loop_
_entity.id
_entity.type
_entity.pdbx_description
1 polymer ?
#
loop_
_entity_poly.entity_id
_entity_poly.type
_entity_poly.pdbx_seq_one_letter_code
_entity_poly.pdbx_strand_id
1 'polypeptide(L)' 'QRLTNGVLSSTTHRVVNPTAEKRHLPRFSMPFFVHPKEDMPLNCLEHCISADRPKAFSDITAGAYLHERLVEIGLA' A
#
# COMPACT_ATOMS: atom_id res chain seq x y z
N GLN A 1 3.96 2.78 -4.62
CA GLN A 1 3.93 1.79 -5.72
C GLN A 1 3.13 2.29 -6.93
N ARG A 2 1.81 2.42 -6.88
CA ARG A 2 1.00 2.77 -8.07
C ARG A 2 1.32 4.15 -8.65
N LEU A 3 1.15 5.21 -7.84
CA LEU A 3 1.44 6.61 -8.22
C LEU A 3 2.85 6.79 -8.78
N THR A 4 3.83 6.08 -8.22
CA THR A 4 5.25 6.16 -8.59
C THR A 4 5.67 5.14 -9.65
N ASN A 5 4.73 4.50 -10.33
CA ASN A 5 5.00 3.48 -11.37
C ASN A 5 6.01 2.41 -10.92
N GLY A 6 5.95 1.98 -9.66
CA GLY A 6 6.85 0.98 -9.08
C GLY A 6 8.22 1.50 -8.61
N VAL A 7 8.56 2.79 -8.76
CA VAL A 7 9.82 3.36 -8.25
C VAL A 7 9.93 3.22 -6.73
N LEU A 8 8.82 3.46 -6.02
CA LEU A 8 8.73 3.24 -4.58
C LEU A 8 7.92 1.98 -4.29
N SER A 9 8.57 0.97 -3.72
CA SER A 9 7.98 -0.34 -3.42
C SER A 9 7.12 -0.30 -2.16
N SER A 10 5.92 -0.89 -2.22
CA SER A 10 5.15 -1.23 -1.03
C SER A 10 5.58 -2.64 -0.61
N THR A 11 6.17 -2.78 0.57
CA THR A 11 6.82 -4.03 0.99
C THR A 11 5.93 -4.87 1.91
N THR A 12 5.97 -6.18 1.68
CA THR A 12 5.33 -7.16 2.57
C THR A 12 6.07 -7.20 3.90
N HIS A 13 5.33 -7.11 5.00
CA HIS A 13 5.87 -7.22 6.36
C HIS A 13 4.96 -8.11 7.21
N ARG A 14 5.53 -8.72 8.25
CA ARG A 14 4.80 -9.58 9.20
C ARG A 14 5.31 -9.39 10.62
N VAL A 15 4.44 -9.64 11.60
CA VAL A 15 4.83 -9.75 13.01
C VAL A 15 5.06 -11.22 13.33
N VAL A 16 6.21 -11.55 13.90
CA VAL A 16 6.55 -12.92 14.33
C VAL A 16 6.44 -13.05 15.85
N ASN A 17 6.29 -14.27 16.33
CA ASN A 17 6.31 -14.56 17.75
C ASN A 17 7.65 -14.11 18.37
N PRO A 18 7.65 -13.49 19.55
CA PRO A 18 8.88 -13.09 20.24
C PRO A 18 9.66 -14.32 20.75
N THR A 19 10.91 -14.11 21.15
CA THR A 19 11.73 -15.16 21.77
C THR A 19 11.06 -15.76 23.01
N ALA A 20 11.39 -16.99 23.37
CA ALA A 20 10.75 -17.72 24.46
C ALA A 20 10.70 -16.92 25.78
N GLU A 21 11.79 -16.23 26.10
CA GLU A 21 11.95 -15.36 27.27
C GLU A 21 10.96 -14.18 27.27
N LYS A 22 10.59 -13.65 26.11
CA LYS A 22 9.74 -12.45 25.98
C LYS A 22 8.27 -12.76 25.70
N ARG A 23 7.88 -14.03 25.53
CA ARG A 23 6.49 -14.43 25.21
C ARG A 23 5.46 -14.04 26.27
N HIS A 24 5.87 -13.91 27.52
CA HIS A 24 4.97 -13.55 28.62
C HIS A 24 4.69 -12.03 28.69
N LEU A 25 5.42 -11.22 27.92
CA LEU A 25 5.28 -9.77 27.92
C LEU A 25 4.22 -9.33 26.90
N PRO A 26 3.34 -8.38 27.25
CA PRO A 26 2.39 -7.83 26.29
C PRO A 26 3.12 -7.00 25.21
N ARG A 27 2.61 -7.07 23.97
CA ARG A 27 3.07 -6.24 22.85
C ARG A 27 1.94 -5.31 22.39
N PHE A 28 2.14 -4.01 22.57
CA PHE A 28 1.22 -2.98 22.06
C PHE A 28 1.75 -2.39 20.76
N SER A 29 0.85 -2.07 19.82
CA SER A 29 1.17 -1.40 18.57
C SER A 29 -0.05 -0.61 18.10
N MET A 30 0.17 0.63 17.67
CA MET A 30 -0.87 1.55 17.21
C MET A 30 -0.47 2.09 15.84
N PRO A 31 -0.70 1.34 14.74
CA PRO A 31 -0.39 1.81 13.40
C PRO A 31 -1.33 2.95 13.00
N PHE A 32 -0.79 3.93 12.29
CA PHE A 32 -1.55 5.01 11.67
C PHE A 32 -1.44 4.90 10.15
N PHE A 33 -2.57 4.68 9.48
CA PHE A 33 -2.61 4.51 8.02
C PHE A 33 -3.02 5.83 7.35
N VAL A 34 -2.07 6.42 6.61
CA VAL A 34 -2.29 7.67 5.87
C VAL A 34 -2.88 7.35 4.50
N HIS A 35 -3.98 8.02 4.15
CA HIS A 35 -4.63 7.90 2.86
C HIS A 35 -4.68 9.25 2.15
N PRO A 36 -4.56 9.28 0.80
CA PRO A 36 -4.95 10.44 0.03
C PRO A 36 -6.46 10.69 0.12
N LYS A 37 -6.89 11.89 -0.31
CA LYS A 37 -8.33 12.17 -0.50
C LYS A 37 -8.91 11.21 -1.54
N GLU A 38 -10.17 10.81 -1.36
CA GLU A 38 -10.82 9.79 -2.18
C GLU A 38 -10.86 10.12 -3.68
N ASP A 39 -11.02 11.41 -3.99
CA ASP A 39 -11.08 11.97 -5.34
C ASP A 39 -9.70 12.12 -5.99
N MET A 40 -8.61 11.96 -5.24
CA MET A 40 -7.26 12.09 -5.78
C MET A 40 -6.99 11.05 -6.87
N PRO A 41 -6.53 11.45 -8.07
CA PRO A 41 -6.03 10.53 -9.08
C PRO A 41 -4.75 9.82 -8.61
N LEU A 42 -4.72 8.49 -8.67
CA LEU A 42 -3.55 7.65 -8.42
C LEU A 42 -2.86 7.20 -9.72
N ASN A 43 -2.99 8.03 -10.76
CA ASN A 43 -2.38 7.82 -12.07
C ASN A 43 -0.86 7.82 -11.96
N CYS A 44 -0.16 7.03 -12.78
CA CYS A 44 1.30 7.07 -12.78
C CYS A 44 1.81 8.49 -13.09
N LEU A 45 2.71 9.01 -12.26
CA LEU A 45 3.36 10.30 -12.48
C LEU A 45 4.15 10.26 -13.81
N GLU A 46 4.05 11.33 -14.61
CA GLU A 46 4.68 11.38 -15.94
C GLU A 46 6.18 11.10 -15.90
N HIS A 47 6.89 11.69 -14.93
CA HIS A 47 8.34 11.47 -14.74
C HIS A 47 8.71 10.08 -14.22
N CYS A 48 7.73 9.26 -13.84
CA CYS A 48 7.93 7.86 -13.47
C CYS A 48 7.70 6.90 -14.66
N ILE A 49 7.32 7.42 -15.83
CA ILE A 49 7.11 6.68 -17.08
C ILE A 49 8.28 6.98 -18.04
N SER A 50 8.86 5.95 -18.63
CA SER A 50 9.91 6.06 -19.65
C SER A 50 9.82 4.91 -20.65
N ALA A 51 10.66 4.92 -21.69
CA ALA A 51 10.74 3.80 -22.64
C ALA A 51 11.09 2.47 -21.93
N ASP A 52 12.00 2.50 -20.96
CA ASP A 52 12.43 1.32 -20.19
C ASP A 52 11.46 0.96 -19.04
N ARG A 53 10.58 1.90 -18.67
CA ARG A 53 9.55 1.71 -17.63
C ARG A 53 8.22 2.28 -18.11
N PRO A 54 7.52 1.56 -19.01
CA PRO A 54 6.21 2.00 -19.49
C PRO A 54 5.21 2.06 -18.33
N LYS A 55 4.06 2.70 -18.58
CA LYS A 55 2.99 2.82 -17.60
C LYS A 55 2.46 1.44 -17.21
N ALA A 56 2.72 1.02 -15.97
CA ALA A 56 2.39 -0.32 -15.48
C ALA A 56 0.97 -0.43 -14.90
N PHE A 57 0.34 0.70 -14.56
CA PHE A 57 -0.95 0.74 -13.88
C PHE A 57 -1.95 1.59 -14.65
N SER A 58 -3.21 1.15 -14.69
CA SER A 58 -4.31 1.94 -15.24
C SER A 58 -4.60 3.17 -14.36
N ASP A 59 -5.35 4.13 -14.90
CA ASP A 59 -5.80 5.27 -14.11
C ASP A 59 -6.92 4.85 -13.15
N ILE A 60 -6.87 5.36 -11.92
CA ILE A 60 -7.83 5.06 -10.85
C ILE A 60 -7.80 6.18 -9.80
N THR A 61 -8.90 6.39 -9.09
CA THR A 61 -8.92 7.28 -7.92
C THR A 61 -8.47 6.55 -6.65
N ALA A 62 -8.05 7.30 -5.63
CA ALA A 62 -7.66 6.71 -4.35
C ALA A 62 -8.81 5.97 -3.67
N GLY A 63 -10.04 6.51 -3.72
CA GLY A 63 -11.22 5.87 -3.16
C GLY A 63 -11.57 4.55 -3.85
N ALA A 64 -11.55 4.53 -5.19
CA ALA A 64 -11.82 3.31 -5.95
C ALA A 64 -10.76 2.23 -5.70
N TYR A 65 -9.48 2.62 -5.64
CA TYR A 65 -8.41 1.68 -5.32
C TYR A 65 -8.52 1.14 -3.90
N LEU A 66 -8.85 1.98 -2.91
CA LEU A 66 -9.09 1.51 -1.54
C LEU A 66 -10.23 0.49 -1.49
N HIS A 67 -11.35 0.77 -2.17
CA HIS A 67 -12.48 -0.14 -2.24
C HIS A 67 -12.10 -1.49 -2.87
N GLU A 68 -11.40 -1.48 -4.00
CA GLU A 68 -10.84 -2.69 -4.64
C GLU A 68 -10.02 -3.52 -3.64
N ARG A 69 -9.10 -2.87 -2.92
CA ARG A 69 -8.26 -3.53 -1.91
C ARG A 69 -9.07 -4.11 -0.75
N LEU A 70 -10.12 -3.42 -0.29
CA LEU A 70 -10.98 -3.89 0.79
C LEU A 70 -11.81 -5.11 0.36
N VAL A 71 -12.34 -5.12 -0.87
CA VAL A 71 -13.07 -6.27 -1.42
C VAL A 71 -12.14 -7.49 -1.54
N GLU A 72 -10.93 -7.32 -2.08
CA GLU A 72 -9.96 -8.41 -2.22
C GLU A 72 -9.58 -9.08 -0.89
N ILE A 73 -9.57 -8.32 0.21
CA ILE A 73 -9.24 -8.83 1.55
C ILE A 73 -10.49 -9.19 2.38
N GLY A 74 -11.69 -9.10 1.80
CA GLY A 74 -12.95 -9.50 2.44
C GLY A 74 -13.45 -8.55 3.53
N LEU A 75 -13.16 -7.25 3.43
CA LEU A 75 -13.57 -6.22 4.38
C LEU A 75 -14.63 -5.24 3.85
N ALA A 76 -15.07 -5.40 2.60
CA ALA A 76 -16.11 -4.61 1.94
C ALA A 76 -17.08 -5.49 1.16
#